data_AF-A0A7V5P8N0-F1
#
_entry.id   AF-A0A7V5P8N0-F1
#
_cell.length_a   1.000
_cell.length_b   1.000
_cell.length_c   1.000
_cell.angle_alpha   90.00
_cell.angle_beta   90.00
_cell.angle_gamma   90.00
#
_symmetry.space_group_name_H-M   'P 1'
#
loop_
_entity.id
_entity.type
_entity.pdbx_description
1 polymer ?
#
loop_
_entity_poly.entity_id
_entity_poly.type
_entity_poly.pdbx_seq_one_letter_code
_entity_poly.pdbx_strand_id
1 'polypeptide(L)'
;MAHGGASRAILEAQQQPVLVSRRDRPSAWILSAAKLAQVASARGTDVSEIYQRALELIALSSYREGHLTLGQAAKLAGLALGDFIDLCGRLHVPVLWEPEGGLEGEEMAASAAAKNTQPTV
;
A
#
# COMPACT_ATOMS: atom_id res chain seq x y z
N MET A 1 27.88 3.07 -12.74
CA MET A 1 27.52 4.43 -12.29
C MET A 1 26.06 4.69 -12.66
N ALA A 2 25.10 4.66 -11.72
CA ALA A 2 23.78 5.29 -11.85
C ALA A 2 22.97 5.11 -10.55
N HIS A 3 23.31 5.84 -9.48
CA HIS A 3 22.56 5.78 -8.22
C HIS A 3 21.77 7.08 -7.93
N GLY A 4 21.75 8.04 -8.86
CA GLY A 4 21.07 9.34 -8.67
C GLY A 4 19.73 9.53 -9.41
N GLY A 5 19.36 8.62 -10.32
CA GLY A 5 18.17 8.80 -11.15
C GLY A 5 16.84 8.68 -10.40
N ALA A 6 16.73 7.71 -9.49
CA ALA A 6 15.50 7.44 -8.75
C ALA A 6 15.17 8.56 -7.76
N SER A 7 16.14 8.99 -6.94
CA SER A 7 15.95 10.09 -5.98
C SER A 7 15.60 11.40 -6.69
N ARG A 8 16.23 11.68 -7.84
CA ARG A 8 15.90 12.84 -8.66
C ARG A 8 14.49 12.76 -9.25
N ALA A 9 14.10 11.60 -9.77
CA ALA A 9 12.74 11.39 -10.28
C ALA A 9 11.68 11.58 -9.18
N ILE A 10 11.95 11.15 -7.95
CA ILE A 10 11.06 11.38 -6.80
C ILE A 10 10.95 12.87 -6.45
N LEU A 11 12.08 13.60 -6.43
CA LEU A 11 12.08 15.03 -6.17
C LEU A 11 11.34 15.82 -7.28
N GLU A 12 11.56 15.47 -8.54
CA GLU A 12 10.85 16.08 -9.68
C GLU A 12 9.34 15.75 -9.64
N ALA A 13 8.98 14.54 -9.21
CA ALA A 13 7.59 14.09 -9.06
C ALA A 13 6.78 14.87 -8.00
N GLN A 14 7.46 15.58 -7.09
CA GLN A 14 6.79 16.50 -6.16
C GLN A 14 6.17 17.71 -6.88
N GLN A 15 6.75 18.12 -8.01
CA GLN A 15 6.30 19.30 -8.75
C GLN A 15 5.42 18.93 -9.96
N GLN A 16 5.78 17.86 -10.67
CA GLN A 16 5.10 17.45 -11.90
C GLN A 16 5.13 15.92 -12.09
N PRO A 17 4.13 15.30 -12.76
CA PRO A 17 4.18 13.88 -13.09
C PRO A 17 5.47 13.47 -13.80
N VAL A 18 6.13 12.41 -13.33
CA VAL A 18 7.33 11.86 -13.95
C VAL A 18 7.05 10.48 -14.50
N LEU A 19 7.32 10.28 -15.79
CA LEU A 19 7.27 8.97 -16.43
C LEU A 19 8.65 8.31 -16.33
N VAL A 20 8.71 7.17 -15.63
CA VAL A 20 9.91 6.34 -15.54
C VAL A 20 9.88 5.30 -16.64
N SER A 21 10.89 5.33 -17.51
CA SER A 21 11.05 4.39 -18.61
C SER A 21 12.17 3.39 -18.31
N ARG A 22 11.97 2.14 -18.73
CA ARG A 22 12.97 1.07 -18.68
C ARG A 22 13.14 0.48 -20.08
N ARG A 23 14.35 0.55 -20.64
CA ARG A 23 14.66 0.11 -22.02
C ARG A 23 13.71 0.74 -23.05
N ASP A 24 13.60 2.07 -23.01
CA ASP A 24 12.74 2.89 -23.88
C ASP A 24 11.25 2.54 -23.88
N ARG A 25 10.78 1.84 -22.83
CA ARG A 25 9.36 1.59 -22.60
C ARG A 25 8.90 2.23 -21.30
N PRO A 26 7.74 2.89 -21.28
CA PRO A 26 7.16 3.40 -20.04
C PRO A 26 6.91 2.25 -19.07
N SER A 27 7.39 2.40 -17.84
CA SER A 27 7.32 1.37 -16.81
C SER A 27 6.53 1.79 -15.59
N ALA A 28 6.56 3.07 -15.22
CA ALA A 28 5.77 3.61 -14.12
C ALA A 28 5.55 5.12 -14.28
N TRP A 29 4.48 5.63 -13.69
CA TRP A 29 4.28 7.06 -13.43
C TRP A 29 4.50 7.32 -11.94
N ILE A 30 5.30 8.33 -11.62
CA ILE A 30 5.46 8.84 -10.25
C ILE A 30 4.71 10.17 -10.17
N LEU A 31 3.80 10.25 -9.19
CA LEU A 31 2.89 11.37 -9.01
C LEU A 31 2.84 11.73 -7.51
N SER A 32 2.82 13.01 -7.18
CA SER A 32 2.51 13.46 -5.81
C SER A 32 1.01 13.38 -5.55
N ALA A 33 0.62 12.78 -4.41
CA ALA A 33 -0.78 12.72 -3.97
C ALA A 33 -1.39 14.12 -3.80
N ALA A 34 -0.63 15.07 -3.26
CA ALA A 34 -1.06 16.46 -3.12
C ALA A 34 -1.31 17.12 -4.49
N LYS A 35 -0.49 16.80 -5.49
CA LYS A 35 -0.67 17.34 -6.84
C LYS A 35 -1.86 16.70 -7.56
N LEU A 36 -2.09 15.41 -7.34
CA LEU A 36 -3.27 14.71 -7.85
C LEU A 36 -4.56 15.34 -7.31
N ALA A 37 -4.57 15.67 -6.01
CA ALA A 37 -5.68 16.39 -5.38
C ALA A 37 -5.90 17.79 -5.97
N GLN A 38 -4.84 18.56 -6.23
CA GLN A 38 -4.95 19.87 -6.92
C GLN A 38 -5.55 19.75 -8.33
N VAL A 39 -5.11 18.77 -9.12
CA VAL A 39 -5.63 18.58 -10.49
C VAL A 39 -7.11 18.22 -10.49
N ALA A 40 -7.55 17.43 -9.51
CA ALA A 40 -8.95 17.08 -9.40
C ALA A 40 -9.82 18.19 -8.80
N SER A 41 -9.25 19.05 -7.95
CA SER A 41 -9.85 20.32 -7.54
C SER A 41 -10.28 21.17 -8.73
N ALA A 42 -9.38 21.29 -9.72
CA ALA A 42 -9.63 22.06 -10.94
C ALA A 42 -10.77 21.45 -11.80
N ARG A 43 -11.22 20.23 -11.48
CA ARG A 43 -12.36 19.54 -12.11
C ARG A 43 -13.62 19.56 -11.25
N GLY A 44 -13.63 20.32 -10.15
CA GLY A 44 -14.79 20.46 -9.27
C GLY A 44 -14.93 19.34 -8.23
N THR A 45 -13.90 18.52 -8.01
CA THR A 45 -13.91 17.49 -6.95
C THR A 45 -13.23 18.03 -5.69
N ASP A 46 -13.72 17.64 -4.51
CA ASP A 46 -13.13 18.06 -3.24
C ASP A 46 -11.69 17.54 -3.10
N VAL A 47 -10.76 18.46 -2.84
CA VAL A 47 -9.32 18.22 -2.71
C VAL A 47 -9.02 17.35 -1.49
N SER A 48 -9.75 17.61 -0.41
CA SER A 48 -9.58 16.89 0.86
C SER A 48 -9.92 15.42 0.67
N GLU A 49 -11.03 15.15 -0.02
CA GLU A 49 -11.49 13.78 -0.31
C GLU A 49 -10.50 12.99 -1.17
N ILE A 50 -9.89 13.63 -2.17
CA ILE A 50 -8.97 12.93 -3.08
C ILE A 50 -7.63 12.65 -2.45
N TYR A 51 -7.09 13.62 -1.71
CA TYR A 51 -5.85 13.40 -0.96
C TYR A 51 -6.03 12.27 0.04
N GLN A 52 -7.12 12.30 0.80
CA GLN A 52 -7.48 11.26 1.75
C GLN A 52 -7.64 9.90 1.08
N ARG A 53 -8.34 9.84 -0.06
CA ARG A 53 -8.51 8.60 -0.83
C ARG A 53 -7.20 8.04 -1.37
N ALA A 54 -6.26 8.89 -1.75
CA ALA A 54 -4.94 8.45 -2.17
C ALA A 54 -4.16 7.81 -1.01
N LEU A 55 -4.22 8.41 0.19
CA LEU A 55 -3.59 7.84 1.40
C LEU A 55 -4.20 6.49 1.78
N GLU A 56 -5.53 6.37 1.73
CA GLU A 56 -6.25 5.11 1.96
C GLU A 56 -5.76 3.99 1.03
N LEU A 57 -5.65 4.27 -0.27
CA LEU A 57 -5.21 3.27 -1.25
C LEU A 57 -3.74 2.87 -1.08
N ILE A 58 -2.86 3.84 -0.75
CA ILE A 58 -1.44 3.57 -0.48
C ILE A 58 -1.32 2.68 0.76
N ALA A 59 -1.99 3.05 1.86
CA ALA A 59 -2.00 2.28 3.10
C ALA A 59 -2.52 0.86 2.89
N LEU A 60 -3.60 0.71 2.13
CA LEU A 60 -4.19 -0.59 1.81
C LEU A 60 -3.25 -1.47 0.98
N SER A 61 -2.57 -0.92 -0.03
CA SER A 61 -1.58 -1.69 -0.81
C SER A 61 -0.41 -2.12 0.06
N SER A 62 0.13 -1.20 0.87
CA SER A 62 1.25 -1.51 1.77
C SER A 62 0.89 -2.53 2.86
N TYR A 63 -0.34 -2.50 3.38
CA TYR A 63 -0.84 -3.54 4.29
C TYR A 63 -0.95 -4.90 3.58
N ARG A 64 -1.60 -4.93 2.41
CA ARG A 64 -1.79 -6.16 1.61
C ARG A 64 -0.46 -6.83 1.25
N GLU A 65 0.58 -6.03 0.99
CA GLU A 65 1.92 -6.50 0.66
C GLU A 65 2.77 -6.85 1.90
N GLY A 66 2.23 -6.70 3.11
CA GLY A 66 2.92 -7.01 4.37
C GLY A 66 3.99 -5.99 4.76
N HIS A 67 4.01 -4.81 4.15
CA HIS A 67 4.95 -3.74 4.47
C HIS A 67 4.56 -2.97 5.73
N LEU A 68 3.28 -2.94 6.08
CA LEU A 68 2.74 -2.28 7.26
C LEU A 68 1.85 -3.25 8.04
N THR A 69 1.87 -3.15 9.37
CA THR A 69 0.85 -3.78 10.19
C THR A 69 -0.50 -3.08 10.02
N LEU A 70 -1.59 -3.74 10.41
CA LEU A 70 -2.95 -3.18 10.31
C LEU A 70 -3.07 -1.80 10.98
N GLY A 71 -2.49 -1.65 12.19
CA GLY A 71 -2.49 -0.38 12.91
C GLY A 71 -1.63 0.70 12.26
N GLN A 72 -0.49 0.34 11.68
CA GLN A 72 0.37 1.29 10.95
C GLN A 72 -0.32 1.80 9.68
N ALA A 73 -1.00 0.91 8.96
CA ALA A 73 -1.76 1.26 7.77
C ALA A 73 -2.95 2.18 8.09
N ALA A 74 -3.72 1.88 9.15
CA ALA A 74 -4.80 2.76 9.61
C ALA A 74 -4.29 4.17 9.94
N LYS A 75 -3.15 4.27 10.64
CA LYS A 75 -2.51 5.56 10.95
C LYS A 75 -2.06 6.30 9.68
N LEU A 76 -1.49 5.61 8.70
CA LEU A 76 -1.06 6.22 7.43
C LEU A 76 -2.27 6.74 6.63
N ALA A 77 -3.36 6.00 6.64
CA ALA A 77 -4.62 6.42 6.04
C ALA A 77 -5.30 7.56 6.81
N GLY A 78 -4.85 7.94 8.01
CA GLY A 78 -5.53 8.94 8.85
C GLY A 78 -6.91 8.47 9.34
N LEU A 79 -7.11 7.17 9.47
CA LEU A 79 -8.38 6.56 9.88
C LEU A 79 -8.28 5.94 11.27
N ALA A 80 -9.42 5.81 11.96
CA ALA A 80 -9.49 4.91 13.11
C ALA A 80 -9.30 3.46 12.65
N LEU A 81 -8.83 2.58 13.54
CA LEU A 81 -8.56 1.18 13.20
C LEU A 81 -9.80 0.46 12.64
N GLY A 82 -10.98 0.68 13.22
CA GLY A 82 -12.24 0.13 12.74
C GLY A 82 -12.60 0.58 11.32
N ASP A 83 -12.48 1.87 11.03
CA ASP A 83 -12.76 2.42 9.70
C ASP A 83 -11.81 1.87 8.63
N PHE A 84 -10.56 1.61 9.01
CA PHE A 84 -9.58 0.96 8.12
C PHE A 84 -9.92 -0.52 7.88
N ILE A 85 -10.38 -1.25 8.90
CA ILE A 85 -10.90 -2.62 8.74
C ILE A 85 -12.11 -2.64 7.79
N ASP A 86 -13.02 -1.69 7.92
CA ASP A 86 -14.17 -1.55 7.01
C ASP A 86 -13.74 -1.22 5.58
N LEU A 87 -12.71 -0.38 5.42
CA LEU A 87 -12.10 -0.11 4.12
C LEU A 87 -11.49 -1.38 3.50
N CYS A 88 -10.76 -2.18 4.28
CA CYS A 88 -10.25 -3.48 3.85
C CYS A 88 -11.39 -4.38 3.37
N GLY A 89 -12.50 -4.46 4.12
CA GLY A 89 -13.70 -5.21 3.75
C GLY A 89 -14.31 -4.75 2.42
N ARG A 90 -14.51 -3.44 2.24
CA ARG A 90 -15.07 -2.86 1.01
C ARG A 90 -14.21 -3.10 -0.23
N LEU A 91 -12.89 -3.18 -0.06
CA LEU A 91 -11.93 -3.37 -1.15
C LEU A 91 -11.42 -4.81 -1.25
N HIS A 92 -12.06 -5.74 -0.56
CA HIS A 92 -11.75 -7.17 -0.58
C HIS A 92 -10.28 -7.49 -0.24
N VAL A 93 -9.70 -6.74 0.70
CA VAL A 93 -8.39 -7.06 1.29
C VAL A 93 -8.60 -7.88 2.56
N PRO A 94 -8.08 -9.11 2.64
CA PRO A 94 -8.21 -9.94 3.83
C PRO A 94 -7.57 -9.25 5.04
N VAL A 95 -8.32 -9.16 6.14
CA VAL A 95 -7.75 -8.76 7.43
C VAL A 95 -7.18 -10.02 8.07
N LEU A 96 -5.86 -10.11 8.08
CA LEU A 96 -5.14 -11.15 8.80
C LEU A 96 -5.16 -10.78 10.29
N TRP A 97 -5.82 -11.61 11.08
CA TRP A 97 -5.74 -11.53 12.53
C TRP A 97 -4.36 -11.97 12.98
N GLU A 98 -3.83 -11.32 14.02
CA GLU A 98 -2.63 -11.83 14.68
C GLU A 98 -2.90 -13.27 15.15
N PRO A 99 -1.97 -14.21 14.88
CA PRO A 99 -2.11 -15.59 15.32
C PRO A 99 -2.24 -15.63 16.84
N GLU A 100 -3.04 -16.56 17.36
CA GLU A 100 -3.07 -16.84 18.80
C GLU A 100 -1.65 -17.20 19.26
N GLY A 101 -1.10 -16.41 20.20
CA GLY A 101 0.29 -16.56 20.67
C GLY A 101 1.33 -15.75 19.89
N GLY A 102 0.93 -14.89 18.95
CA GLY A 102 1.86 -14.05 18.18
C GLY A 102 2.73 -14.86 17.21
N LEU A 103 3.95 -14.40 16.91
CA LEU A 103 4.85 -15.02 15.94
C LEU A 103 5.15 -16.50 16.23
N GLU A 104 5.25 -16.88 17.50
CA GLU A 104 5.45 -18.28 17.92
C GLU A 104 4.24 -19.15 17.50
N GLY A 105 3.03 -18.63 17.61
CA GLY A 105 1.82 -19.27 17.11
C GLY A 105 1.81 -19.44 15.59
N GLU A 106 2.36 -18.46 14.85
CA GLU A 106 2.49 -18.51 13.39
C GLU A 106 3.47 -19.60 12.95
N GLU A 107 4.65 -19.66 13.58
CA GLU A 107 5.65 -20.70 13.29
C GLU A 107 5.12 -22.10 13.57
N MET A 108 4.39 -22.28 14.67
CA MET A 108 3.74 -23.54 15.00
C MET A 108 2.67 -23.93 13.97
N ALA A 109 1.82 -22.98 13.57
CA ALA A 109 0.78 -23.21 12.56
C ALA A 109 1.37 -23.54 11.18
N ALA A 110 2.40 -22.82 10.75
CA ALA A 110 3.10 -23.06 9.50
C ALA A 110 3.81 -24.43 9.50
N SER A 111 4.47 -24.79 10.60
CA SER A 111 5.11 -26.10 10.79
C SER A 111 4.09 -27.24 10.78
N ALA A 112 2.90 -27.03 11.36
CA ALA A 112 1.81 -27.99 11.33
C ALA A 112 1.22 -28.17 9.91
N ALA A 113 1.01 -27.08 9.18
CA ALA A 113 0.51 -27.11 7.80
C ALA A 113 1.48 -27.81 6.83
N ALA A 114 2.80 -27.58 7.00
CA ALA A 114 3.83 -28.24 6.20
C ALA A 114 3.85 -29.77 6.39
N LYS A 115 3.55 -30.26 7.60
CA LYS A 115 3.46 -31.70 7.90
C LYS A 115 2.23 -32.36 7.27
N ASN A 116 1.13 -31.64 7.15
CA ASN A 116 -0.11 -32.14 6.54
C ASN A 116 -0.11 -32.17 5.00
N THR A 117 0.93 -31.63 4.36
CA THR A 117 1.03 -31.56 2.89
C THR A 117 1.98 -32.64 2.33
N GLN A 118 2.47 -33.57 3.16
CA GLN A 118 3.21 -34.73 2.63
C GLN A 118 2.25 -35.64 1.85
N PRO A 119 2.44 -35.83 0.52
CA PRO A 119 1.64 -36.76 -0.23
C PRO A 119 1.94 -38.17 0.29
N THR A 120 0.88 -38.88 0.66
CA THR A 120 0.93 -40.33 0.86
C THR A 120 1.34 -40.96 -0.47
N VAL A 121 2.59 -41.44 -0.52
CA VAL A 121 3.07 -42.40 -1.53
C VAL A 121 2.93 -43.80 -0.95
#